data_AF-A0A3S4BK44-F1
#
_entry.id   AF-A0A3S4BK44-F1
#
_cell.length_a   1.000
_cell.length_b   1.000
_cell.length_c   1.000
_cell.angle_alpha   90.00
_cell.angle_beta   90.00
_cell.angle_gamma   90.00
#
_symmetry.space_group_name_H-M   'P 1'
#
loop_
_entity.id
_entity.type
_entity.pdbx_description
1 polymer ?
#
loop_
_entity_poly.entity_id
_entity_poly.type
_entity_poly.pdbx_seq_one_letter_code
_entity_poly.pdbx_strand_id
1 'polypeptide(L)'
;MSYVFTSAETMVAAAWDLTGIGSAISTANASAAAPTTGVLAAGADEVSAAVAEVFGEHAQAYQALGARLASFHEQFVQTLTASASAYGSAETAAASPLQSVLDLVNTPTQMLLGRPLIGNGVDAAPGSGQAGGDGGLVYGNGGAGGSGATAQAGGAGGAAGLFGNGGPGGTGGGASSGTGNGASGGAGGTGGLLFGIGGTGGTGGFGGSTGGIGGTGGAGGTGGLFGFGGPGGAGGLGFHGGSGGVGGTGGLLAVGGVGGAGGLASGAGGIGGIGGAGGDGGLLGGGGAGGSGGQSVSGAGGDGGDGGDGGMLSGNGGSGGVGGSGTTSVGAGGAGGDAGPLLGNGGTGGAGAPGASANGGTGGAGGNAGLIGNGGAGGVGGNALVDGFTGGDGGVGGDAALIGNGGNGGNGGLVNIPGAGGAGGTGGAGGLFGVSGSDGLDAS
;
A
#
# COMPACT_ATOMS: atom_id res chain seq x y z
N MET A 1 -28.94 -24.37 15.40
CA MET A 1 -29.11 -23.91 14.00
C MET A 1 -27.72 -23.61 13.46
N SER A 2 -27.32 -24.20 12.33
CA SER A 2 -26.08 -23.81 11.66
C SER A 2 -26.38 -22.61 10.77
N TYR A 3 -25.69 -21.48 11.01
CA TYR A 3 -25.74 -20.33 10.12
C TYR A 3 -24.80 -20.58 8.95
N VAL A 4 -25.30 -20.41 7.73
CA VAL A 4 -24.50 -20.42 6.51
C VAL A 4 -24.31 -18.97 6.10
N PHE A 5 -23.06 -18.52 6.00
CA PHE A 5 -22.70 -17.20 5.49
C PHE A 5 -22.26 -17.34 4.03
N THR A 6 -22.87 -16.59 3.13
CA THR A 6 -22.52 -16.54 1.70
C THR A 6 -22.31 -15.09 1.29
N SER A 7 -21.22 -14.77 0.60
CA SER A 7 -21.02 -13.44 -0.01
C SER A 7 -21.38 -13.49 -1.49
N ALA A 8 -22.43 -12.77 -1.89
CA ALA A 8 -22.92 -12.77 -3.27
C ALA A 8 -21.85 -12.30 -4.26
N GLU A 9 -21.08 -11.24 -3.94
CA GLU A 9 -19.97 -10.78 -4.79
C GLU A 9 -18.91 -11.85 -5.06
N THR A 10 -18.51 -12.65 -4.06
CA THR A 10 -17.45 -13.66 -4.28
C THR A 10 -17.93 -14.82 -5.14
N MET A 11 -19.24 -15.15 -5.06
CA MET A 11 -19.84 -16.17 -5.91
C MET A 11 -19.93 -15.71 -7.37
N VAL A 12 -20.21 -14.42 -7.61
CA VAL A 12 -20.20 -13.85 -8.97
C VAL A 12 -18.79 -13.82 -9.55
N ALA A 13 -17.79 -13.41 -8.77
CA ALA A 13 -16.38 -13.43 -9.21
C ALA A 13 -15.92 -14.86 -9.56
N ALA A 14 -16.22 -15.83 -8.69
CA ALA A 14 -15.89 -17.23 -8.93
C ALA A 14 -16.59 -17.80 -10.18
N ALA A 15 -17.84 -17.42 -10.46
CA ALA A 15 -18.56 -17.83 -11.67
C ALA A 15 -17.89 -17.30 -12.96
N TRP A 16 -17.36 -16.07 -12.91
CA TRP A 16 -16.57 -15.48 -14.00
C TRP A 16 -15.26 -16.25 -14.23
N ASP A 17 -14.51 -16.53 -13.16
CA ASP A 17 -13.27 -17.31 -13.26
C ASP A 17 -13.51 -18.70 -13.82
N LEU A 18 -14.57 -19.37 -13.35
CA LEU A 18 -14.97 -20.69 -13.86
C LEU A 18 -15.36 -20.63 -15.33
N THR A 19 -16.02 -19.56 -15.79
CA THR A 19 -16.30 -19.36 -17.22
C THR A 19 -15.01 -19.26 -18.03
N GLY A 20 -14.02 -18.51 -17.53
CA GLY A 20 -12.70 -18.40 -18.16
C GLY A 20 -11.94 -19.74 -18.23
N ILE A 21 -11.95 -20.50 -17.13
CA ILE A 21 -11.36 -21.85 -17.07
C ILE A 21 -12.04 -22.78 -18.07
N GLY A 22 -13.38 -22.78 -18.13
CA GLY A 22 -14.15 -23.60 -19.07
C GLY A 22 -13.80 -23.29 -20.53
N SER A 23 -13.68 -22.00 -20.87
CA SER A 23 -13.26 -21.56 -22.20
C SER A 23 -11.84 -22.02 -22.54
N ALA A 24 -10.88 -21.82 -21.64
CA ALA A 24 -9.48 -22.21 -21.84
C ALA A 24 -9.34 -23.72 -22.06
N ILE A 25 -10.02 -24.54 -21.24
CA ILE A 25 -10.02 -26.01 -21.36
C ILE A 25 -10.67 -26.44 -22.67
N SER A 26 -11.80 -25.83 -23.07
CA SER A 26 -12.48 -26.15 -24.32
C SER A 26 -11.60 -25.82 -25.54
N THR A 27 -10.92 -24.68 -25.54
CA THR A 27 -9.97 -24.30 -26.60
C THR A 27 -8.77 -25.24 -26.65
N ALA A 28 -8.20 -25.61 -25.50
CA ALA A 28 -7.10 -26.56 -25.44
C ALA A 28 -7.51 -27.94 -25.99
N ASN A 29 -8.65 -28.48 -25.54
CA ASN A 29 -9.17 -29.76 -26.02
C ASN A 29 -9.49 -29.75 -27.53
N ALA A 30 -10.01 -28.64 -28.06
CA ALA A 30 -10.25 -28.48 -29.49
C ALA A 30 -8.94 -28.44 -30.30
N SER A 31 -7.92 -27.73 -29.80
CA SER A 31 -6.60 -27.65 -30.46
C SER A 31 -5.86 -29.00 -30.49
N ALA A 32 -6.05 -29.82 -29.46
CA ALA A 32 -5.45 -31.14 -29.34
C ALA A 32 -6.19 -32.21 -30.16
N ALA A 33 -7.42 -31.96 -30.61
CA ALA A 33 -8.25 -32.97 -31.28
C ALA A 33 -7.58 -33.54 -32.53
N ALA A 34 -7.27 -32.70 -33.52
CA ALA A 34 -6.66 -33.14 -34.77
C ALA A 34 -5.31 -33.89 -34.60
N PRO A 35 -4.32 -33.39 -33.83
CA PRO A 35 -3.04 -34.08 -33.68
C PRO A 35 -3.14 -35.39 -32.88
N THR A 36 -4.14 -35.54 -32.00
CA THR A 36 -4.30 -36.77 -31.19
C THR A 36 -5.16 -37.83 -31.86
N THR A 37 -6.13 -37.45 -32.69
CA THR A 37 -6.93 -38.41 -33.47
C THR A 37 -6.27 -38.81 -34.79
N GLY A 38 -5.29 -38.04 -35.26
CA GLY A 38 -4.61 -38.22 -36.55
C GLY A 38 -3.24 -38.92 -36.46
N VAL A 39 -2.98 -39.68 -35.40
CA VAL A 39 -1.70 -40.40 -35.22
C VAL A 39 -1.52 -41.42 -36.34
N LEU A 40 -0.42 -41.31 -37.09
CA LEU A 40 -0.07 -42.22 -38.17
C LEU A 40 0.74 -43.40 -37.63
N ALA A 41 0.58 -44.57 -38.26
CA ALA A 41 1.41 -45.73 -37.98
C ALA A 41 2.89 -45.40 -38.25
N ALA A 42 3.78 -45.77 -37.32
CA ALA A 42 5.21 -45.49 -37.41
C ALA A 42 5.92 -46.33 -38.50
N GLY A 43 5.35 -47.48 -38.84
CA GLY A 43 5.80 -48.38 -39.90
C GLY A 43 4.61 -49.00 -40.65
N ALA A 44 4.90 -49.73 -41.73
CA ALA A 44 3.89 -50.40 -42.55
C ALA A 44 3.43 -51.76 -41.96
N ASP A 45 3.88 -52.11 -40.75
CA ASP A 45 3.54 -53.34 -40.06
C ASP A 45 2.22 -53.23 -39.28
N GLU A 46 1.60 -54.37 -39.03
CA GLU A 46 0.29 -54.48 -38.38
C GLU A 46 0.35 -54.03 -36.90
N VAL A 47 1.51 -54.12 -36.23
CA VAL A 47 1.67 -53.65 -34.84
C VAL A 47 1.62 -52.12 -34.80
N SER A 48 2.34 -51.45 -35.70
CA SER A 48 2.29 -49.99 -35.86
C SER A 48 0.90 -49.48 -36.20
N ALA A 49 0.15 -50.21 -37.04
CA ALA A 49 -1.23 -49.87 -37.38
C ALA A 49 -2.19 -50.01 -36.19
N ALA A 50 -2.12 -51.14 -35.46
CA ALA A 50 -2.94 -51.39 -34.28
C ALA A 50 -2.66 -50.39 -33.14
N VAL A 51 -1.39 -50.00 -32.95
CA VAL A 51 -1.02 -48.98 -31.96
C VAL A 51 -1.60 -47.61 -32.32
N ALA A 52 -1.53 -47.20 -33.59
CA ALA A 52 -2.13 -45.93 -34.05
C ALA A 52 -3.66 -45.93 -33.88
N GLU A 53 -4.32 -47.06 -34.15
CA GLU A 53 -5.76 -47.25 -33.96
C GLU A 53 -6.18 -47.12 -32.49
N VAL A 54 -5.47 -47.77 -31.56
CA VAL A 54 -5.73 -47.66 -30.12
C VAL A 54 -5.62 -46.21 -29.64
N PHE A 55 -4.59 -45.47 -30.09
CA PHE A 55 -4.45 -44.05 -29.75
C PHE A 55 -5.57 -43.19 -30.36
N GLY A 56 -5.99 -43.48 -31.59
CA GLY A 56 -7.11 -42.81 -32.25
C GLY A 56 -8.44 -43.01 -31.53
N GLU A 57 -8.78 -44.25 -31.16
CA GLU A 57 -10.00 -44.57 -30.41
C GLU A 57 -9.99 -43.95 -29.01
N HIS A 58 -8.86 -44.01 -28.30
CA HIS A 58 -8.71 -43.37 -26.99
C HIS A 58 -8.89 -41.84 -27.08
N ALA A 59 -8.31 -41.21 -28.11
CA ALA A 59 -8.47 -39.78 -28.35
C ALA A 59 -9.94 -39.42 -28.65
N GLN A 60 -10.67 -40.22 -29.42
CA GLN A 60 -12.10 -39.99 -29.66
C GLN A 60 -12.94 -40.16 -28.39
N ALA A 61 -12.65 -41.17 -27.57
CA ALA A 61 -13.32 -41.35 -26.28
C ALA A 61 -13.06 -40.18 -25.32
N TYR A 62 -11.82 -39.67 -25.30
CA TYR A 62 -11.44 -38.47 -24.54
C TYR A 62 -12.20 -37.22 -25.02
N GLN A 63 -12.33 -37.01 -26.33
CA GLN A 63 -13.10 -35.88 -26.90
C GLN A 63 -14.59 -35.97 -26.52
N ALA A 64 -15.19 -37.16 -26.58
CA ALA A 64 -16.58 -37.38 -26.19
C ALA A 64 -16.81 -37.13 -24.68
N LEU A 65 -15.85 -37.49 -23.82
CA LEU A 65 -15.88 -37.16 -22.40
C LEU A 65 -15.71 -35.65 -22.16
N GLY A 66 -14.79 -35.01 -22.88
CA GLY A 66 -14.56 -33.56 -22.84
C GLY A 66 -15.83 -32.76 -23.13
N ALA A 67 -16.61 -33.17 -24.14
CA ALA A 67 -17.89 -32.53 -24.46
C ALA A 67 -18.94 -32.69 -23.35
N ARG A 68 -18.99 -33.84 -22.66
CA ARG A 68 -19.90 -34.05 -21.51
C ARG A 68 -19.48 -33.24 -20.28
N LEU A 69 -18.18 -33.06 -20.07
CA LEU A 69 -17.66 -32.22 -19.00
C LEU A 69 -17.92 -30.74 -19.28
N ALA A 70 -17.81 -30.30 -20.53
CA ALA A 70 -18.12 -28.93 -20.93
C ALA A 70 -19.60 -28.57 -20.63
N SER A 71 -20.55 -29.45 -20.97
CA SER A 71 -21.97 -29.20 -20.69
C SER A 71 -22.29 -29.22 -19.20
N PHE A 72 -21.67 -30.12 -18.41
CA PHE A 72 -21.78 -30.10 -16.96
C PHE A 72 -21.23 -28.80 -16.36
N HIS A 73 -20.06 -28.36 -16.84
CA HIS A 73 -19.41 -27.13 -16.38
C HIS A 73 -20.28 -25.89 -16.66
N GLU A 74 -20.88 -25.80 -17.86
CA GLU A 74 -21.83 -24.74 -18.20
C GLU A 74 -23.04 -24.72 -17.25
N GLN A 75 -23.66 -25.89 -16.99
CA GLN A 75 -24.80 -25.99 -16.07
C GLN A 75 -24.41 -25.62 -14.63
N PHE A 76 -23.21 -26.00 -14.20
CA PHE A 76 -22.67 -25.66 -12.89
C PHE A 76 -22.50 -24.14 -12.74
N VAL A 77 -21.84 -23.50 -13.70
CA VAL A 77 -21.64 -22.03 -13.71
C VAL A 77 -22.97 -21.28 -13.78
N GLN A 78 -23.90 -21.76 -14.61
CA GLN A 78 -25.23 -21.16 -14.74
C GLN A 78 -26.02 -21.23 -13.42
N THR A 79 -25.96 -22.39 -12.74
CA THR A 79 -26.63 -22.60 -11.44
C THR A 79 -25.99 -21.75 -10.34
N LEU A 80 -24.65 -21.65 -10.34
CA LEU A 80 -23.92 -20.81 -9.40
C LEU A 80 -24.28 -19.33 -9.57
N THR A 81 -24.35 -18.86 -10.81
CA THR A 81 -24.74 -17.47 -11.15
C THR A 81 -26.18 -17.18 -10.73
N ALA A 82 -27.12 -18.10 -10.99
CA ALA A 82 -28.51 -17.98 -10.57
C ALA A 82 -28.66 -18.01 -9.04
N SER A 83 -27.83 -18.77 -8.35
CA SER A 83 -27.83 -18.80 -6.88
C SER A 83 -27.30 -17.47 -6.31
N ALA A 84 -26.23 -16.92 -6.87
CA ALA A 84 -25.67 -15.64 -6.44
C ALA A 84 -26.68 -14.48 -6.61
N SER A 85 -27.42 -14.45 -7.72
CA SER A 85 -28.48 -13.45 -7.92
C SER A 85 -29.69 -13.64 -6.99
N ALA A 86 -30.04 -14.89 -6.67
CA ALA A 86 -31.07 -15.19 -5.68
C ALA A 86 -30.69 -14.68 -4.28
N TYR A 87 -29.43 -14.86 -3.86
CA TYR A 87 -28.94 -14.32 -2.58
C TYR A 87 -28.91 -12.79 -2.58
N GLY A 88 -28.39 -12.14 -3.63
CA GLY A 88 -28.37 -10.67 -3.72
C GLY A 88 -29.76 -10.03 -3.79
N SER A 89 -30.72 -10.67 -4.47
CA SER A 89 -32.11 -10.19 -4.49
C SER A 89 -32.83 -10.39 -3.16
N ALA A 90 -32.52 -11.45 -2.41
CA ALA A 90 -33.03 -11.65 -1.06
C ALA A 90 -32.51 -10.58 -0.09
N GLU A 91 -31.23 -10.20 -0.19
CA GLU A 91 -30.64 -9.10 0.60
C GLU A 91 -31.30 -7.75 0.27
N THR A 92 -31.51 -7.47 -1.02
CA THR A 92 -32.19 -6.24 -1.47
C THR A 92 -33.64 -6.18 -0.97
N ALA A 93 -34.37 -7.29 -1.04
CA ALA A 93 -35.76 -7.38 -0.55
C ALA A 93 -35.84 -7.22 0.96
N ALA A 94 -34.87 -7.74 1.71
CA ALA A 94 -34.78 -7.56 3.16
C ALA A 94 -34.43 -6.10 3.55
N ALA A 95 -33.66 -5.38 2.73
CA ALA A 95 -33.28 -3.99 2.97
C ALA A 95 -34.35 -2.97 2.55
N SER A 96 -35.19 -3.28 1.56
CA SER A 96 -36.16 -2.35 0.98
C SER A 96 -37.10 -1.65 1.98
N PRO A 97 -37.68 -2.33 3.01
CA PRO A 97 -38.50 -1.66 4.02
C PRO A 97 -37.71 -0.68 4.91
N LEU A 98 -36.41 -0.92 5.11
CA LEU A 98 -35.53 -0.05 5.90
C LEU A 98 -35.14 1.20 5.10
N GLN A 99 -35.06 1.10 3.77
CA GLN A 99 -34.73 2.24 2.90
C GLN A 99 -35.79 3.35 2.99
N SER A 100 -37.09 3.01 3.00
CA SER A 100 -38.15 4.01 3.14
C SER A 100 -38.11 4.76 4.48
N VAL A 101 -37.68 4.08 5.56
CA VAL A 101 -37.49 4.72 6.86
C VAL A 101 -36.25 5.62 6.85
N LEU A 102 -35.15 5.18 6.24
CA LEU A 102 -33.94 5.98 6.07
C LEU A 102 -34.22 7.25 5.24
N ASP A 103 -34.96 7.14 4.15
CA ASP A 103 -35.34 8.27 3.31
C ASP A 103 -36.18 9.27 4.10
N LEU A 104 -37.15 8.79 4.89
CA LEU A 104 -37.96 9.65 5.76
C LEU A 104 -37.11 10.39 6.81
N VAL A 105 -36.15 9.70 7.44
CA VAL A 105 -35.23 10.28 8.43
C VAL A 105 -34.27 11.29 7.79
N ASN A 106 -33.81 11.02 6.58
CA ASN A 106 -32.83 11.85 5.88
C ASN A 106 -33.45 13.03 5.12
N THR A 107 -34.72 12.95 4.71
CA THR A 107 -35.37 13.99 3.89
C THR A 107 -35.21 15.40 4.47
N PRO A 108 -35.44 15.66 5.77
CA PRO A 108 -35.29 17.01 6.32
C PRO A 108 -33.88 17.58 6.17
N THR A 109 -32.84 16.80 6.45
CA THR A 109 -31.45 17.25 6.36
C THR A 109 -30.95 17.28 4.92
N GLN A 110 -31.41 16.36 4.08
CA GLN A 110 -31.09 16.37 2.65
C GLN A 110 -31.65 17.63 1.98
N MET A 111 -32.86 18.07 2.35
CA MET A 111 -33.45 19.32 1.86
C MET A 111 -32.76 20.57 2.41
N LEU A 112 -32.39 20.56 3.70
CA LEU A 112 -31.89 21.77 4.37
C LEU A 112 -30.37 21.97 4.22
N LEU A 113 -29.62 20.88 4.20
CA LEU A 113 -28.16 20.87 4.30
C LEU A 113 -27.49 20.12 3.13
N GLY A 114 -28.27 19.55 2.19
CA GLY A 114 -27.74 18.80 1.05
C GLY A 114 -27.07 17.48 1.42
N ARG A 115 -27.20 17.03 2.68
CA ARG A 115 -26.54 15.84 3.23
C ARG A 115 -27.51 14.99 4.06
N PRO A 116 -27.42 13.66 3.98
CA PRO A 116 -28.26 12.80 4.80
C PRO A 116 -27.87 12.92 6.27
N LEU A 117 -28.80 12.66 7.18
CA LEU A 117 -28.51 12.62 8.61
C LEU A 117 -27.73 11.34 8.95
N ILE A 118 -28.16 10.21 8.37
CA ILE A 118 -27.60 8.88 8.56
C ILE A 118 -27.46 8.20 7.20
N GLY A 119 -26.30 7.61 6.94
CA GLY A 119 -26.03 6.85 5.73
C GLY A 119 -24.58 6.97 5.32
N ASN A 120 -24.03 5.93 4.70
CA ASN A 120 -22.69 6.02 4.14
C ASN A 120 -22.70 6.94 2.91
N GLY A 121 -21.54 7.53 2.63
CA GLY A 121 -21.28 8.22 1.40
C GLY A 121 -21.30 7.25 0.22
N VAL A 122 -21.74 7.74 -0.92
CA VAL A 122 -21.79 6.95 -2.16
C VAL A 122 -20.37 6.81 -2.71
N ASP A 123 -19.94 5.58 -2.96
CA ASP A 123 -18.67 5.34 -3.63
C ASP A 123 -18.70 5.92 -5.05
N ALA A 124 -17.63 6.61 -5.43
CA ALA A 124 -17.49 7.06 -6.80
C ALA A 124 -17.16 5.88 -7.72
N ALA A 125 -17.65 5.94 -8.96
CA ALA A 125 -17.49 4.87 -9.91
C ALA A 125 -16.00 4.62 -10.22
N PRO A 126 -15.55 3.36 -10.40
CA PRO A 126 -14.21 3.06 -10.86
C PRO A 126 -13.90 3.71 -12.23
N GLY A 127 -12.65 4.16 -12.42
CA GLY A 127 -12.19 4.83 -13.64
C GLY A 127 -12.72 6.26 -13.82
N SER A 128 -13.45 6.79 -12.85
CA SER A 128 -14.07 8.10 -12.95
C SER A 128 -13.21 9.25 -12.42
N GLY A 129 -12.24 8.94 -11.55
CA GLY A 129 -11.43 9.90 -10.79
C GLY A 129 -12.26 10.84 -9.89
N GLN A 130 -13.54 10.55 -9.67
CA GLN A 130 -14.43 11.42 -8.89
C GLN A 130 -14.29 11.15 -7.40
N ALA A 131 -14.53 12.18 -6.59
CA ALA A 131 -14.52 12.03 -5.15
C ALA A 131 -15.68 11.13 -4.68
N GLY A 132 -15.41 10.31 -3.67
CA GLY A 132 -16.45 9.60 -2.94
C GLY A 132 -17.36 10.60 -2.23
N GLY A 133 -18.64 10.29 -2.14
CA GLY A 133 -19.60 11.11 -1.42
C GLY A 133 -19.31 11.16 0.07
N ASP A 134 -19.68 12.25 0.72
CA ASP A 134 -19.59 12.34 2.17
C ASP A 134 -20.62 11.44 2.85
N GLY A 135 -20.23 10.87 3.99
CA GLY A 135 -21.15 10.21 4.91
C GLY A 135 -22.17 11.19 5.51
N GLY A 136 -23.22 10.62 6.08
CA GLY A 136 -24.29 11.35 6.76
C GLY A 136 -23.76 12.15 7.94
N LEU A 137 -24.47 13.24 8.27
CA LEU A 137 -24.05 14.23 9.26
C LEU A 137 -23.79 13.64 10.65
N VAL A 138 -24.57 12.64 11.07
CA VAL A 138 -24.44 12.00 12.38
C VAL A 138 -23.74 10.65 12.29
N TYR A 139 -24.21 9.77 11.41
CA TYR A 139 -23.64 8.43 11.29
C TYR A 139 -23.47 8.06 9.81
N GLY A 140 -22.26 7.72 9.42
CA GLY A 140 -21.97 7.30 8.06
C GLY A 140 -20.49 7.35 7.76
N ASN A 141 -19.98 6.29 7.16
CA ASN A 141 -18.64 6.31 6.59
C ASN A 141 -18.64 7.18 5.33
N GLY A 142 -17.50 7.79 5.00
CA GLY A 142 -17.31 8.39 3.69
C GLY A 142 -17.22 7.34 2.59
N GLY A 143 -17.66 7.69 1.39
CA GLY A 143 -17.56 6.82 0.21
C GLY A 143 -16.13 6.74 -0.33
N ALA A 144 -15.78 5.65 -0.98
CA ALA A 144 -14.52 5.49 -1.68
C ALA A 144 -14.42 6.46 -2.87
N GLY A 145 -13.23 7.04 -3.05
CA GLY A 145 -12.90 7.79 -4.25
C GLY A 145 -12.78 6.87 -5.47
N GLY A 146 -13.29 7.32 -6.61
CA GLY A 146 -13.20 6.56 -7.85
C GLY A 146 -11.76 6.49 -8.34
N SER A 147 -11.31 5.32 -8.80
CA SER A 147 -10.01 5.23 -9.46
C SER A 147 -9.97 6.13 -10.69
N GLY A 148 -8.80 6.66 -11.04
CA GLY A 148 -8.64 7.49 -12.23
C GLY A 148 -8.63 6.66 -13.51
N ALA A 149 -9.25 7.17 -14.58
CA ALA A 149 -8.98 6.67 -15.93
C ALA A 149 -7.53 6.95 -16.34
N THR A 150 -7.10 6.47 -17.50
CA THR A 150 -5.77 6.73 -18.05
C THR A 150 -5.39 8.21 -17.96
N ALA A 151 -4.23 8.50 -17.35
CA ALA A 151 -3.67 9.82 -17.08
C ALA A 151 -4.56 10.75 -16.22
N GLN A 152 -5.55 10.20 -15.51
CA GLN A 152 -6.43 10.92 -14.59
C GLN A 152 -6.11 10.55 -13.15
N ALA A 153 -6.12 11.52 -12.25
CA ALA A 153 -5.93 11.27 -10.82
C ALA A 153 -7.06 10.42 -10.25
N GLY A 154 -6.74 9.69 -9.19
CA GLY A 154 -7.76 9.06 -8.34
C GLY A 154 -8.55 10.12 -7.58
N GLY A 155 -9.84 9.88 -7.39
CA GLY A 155 -10.69 10.76 -6.63
C GLY A 155 -10.41 10.68 -5.13
N ALA A 156 -10.64 11.75 -4.40
CA ALA A 156 -10.53 11.72 -2.94
C ALA A 156 -11.62 10.83 -2.32
N GLY A 157 -11.33 10.19 -1.19
CA GLY A 157 -12.35 9.56 -0.37
C GLY A 157 -13.24 10.60 0.30
N GLY A 158 -14.52 10.28 0.48
CA GLY A 158 -15.48 11.15 1.15
C GLY A 158 -15.21 11.29 2.64
N ALA A 159 -15.61 12.41 3.23
CA ALA A 159 -15.51 12.61 4.67
C ALA A 159 -16.64 11.89 5.41
N ALA A 160 -16.39 11.41 6.62
CA ALA A 160 -17.46 11.00 7.53
C ALA A 160 -18.10 12.22 8.24
N GLY A 161 -19.24 12.02 8.90
CA GLY A 161 -19.94 13.04 9.68
C GLY A 161 -19.45 13.10 11.14
N LEU A 162 -20.36 12.99 12.11
CA LEU A 162 -20.02 12.96 13.53
C LEU A 162 -19.37 11.63 13.94
N PHE A 163 -19.92 10.52 13.42
CA PHE A 163 -19.41 9.16 13.60
C PHE A 163 -19.27 8.46 12.24
N GLY A 164 -18.17 7.73 12.05
CA GLY A 164 -17.91 6.95 10.84
C GLY A 164 -16.47 7.11 10.38
N ASN A 165 -15.99 6.22 9.53
CA ASN A 165 -14.63 6.27 9.00
C ASN A 165 -14.60 7.06 7.69
N GLY A 166 -13.48 7.75 7.45
CA GLY A 166 -13.26 8.40 6.16
C GLY A 166 -13.15 7.37 5.03
N GLY A 167 -13.63 7.72 3.84
CA GLY A 167 -13.55 6.86 2.68
C GLY A 167 -12.11 6.71 2.17
N PRO A 168 -11.72 5.58 1.58
CA PRO A 168 -10.40 5.46 0.96
C PRO A 168 -10.32 6.33 -0.31
N GLY A 169 -9.14 6.87 -0.59
CA GLY A 169 -8.84 7.56 -1.83
C GLY A 169 -8.73 6.58 -3.01
N GLY A 170 -9.17 7.02 -4.19
CA GLY A 170 -9.09 6.26 -5.43
C GLY A 170 -7.66 6.12 -5.93
N THR A 171 -7.35 5.03 -6.62
CA THR A 171 -6.03 4.85 -7.25
C THR A 171 -5.86 5.81 -8.43
N GLY A 172 -4.64 6.30 -8.65
CA GLY A 172 -4.30 7.11 -9.81
C GLY A 172 -4.29 6.28 -11.10
N GLY A 173 -4.73 6.87 -12.19
CA GLY A 173 -4.70 6.24 -13.51
C GLY A 173 -3.29 6.11 -14.08
N GLY A 174 -3.06 5.02 -14.81
CA GLY A 174 -1.79 4.81 -15.51
C GLY A 174 -1.54 5.80 -16.65
N ALA A 175 -0.29 5.95 -17.08
CA ALA A 175 0.10 6.84 -18.16
C ALA A 175 -0.62 6.53 -19.49
N SER A 176 -0.89 7.58 -20.29
CA SER A 176 -1.51 7.46 -21.62
C SER A 176 -0.52 7.14 -22.75
N SER A 177 0.77 7.18 -22.46
CA SER A 177 1.84 6.87 -23.41
C SER A 177 3.06 6.29 -22.69
N GLY A 178 3.98 5.69 -23.45
CA GLY A 178 5.24 5.18 -22.91
C GLY A 178 6.13 6.23 -22.25
N THR A 179 5.93 7.52 -22.55
CA THR A 179 6.66 8.64 -21.93
C THR A 179 5.82 9.44 -20.93
N GLY A 180 4.54 9.06 -20.75
CA GLY A 180 3.62 9.78 -19.89
C GLY A 180 3.84 9.46 -18.41
N ASN A 181 3.45 10.38 -17.54
CA ASN A 181 3.48 10.14 -16.10
C ASN A 181 2.22 9.40 -15.66
N GLY A 182 2.35 8.60 -14.60
CA GLY A 182 1.21 8.09 -13.85
C GLY A 182 0.54 9.23 -13.12
N ALA A 183 -0.78 9.20 -13.01
CA ALA A 183 -1.52 10.19 -12.25
C ALA A 183 -1.47 9.87 -10.76
N SER A 184 -1.63 10.88 -9.91
CA SER A 184 -1.61 10.71 -8.46
C SER A 184 -2.79 9.89 -7.94
N GLY A 185 -2.59 9.17 -6.83
CA GLY A 185 -3.68 8.63 -6.04
C GLY A 185 -4.47 9.75 -5.36
N GLY A 186 -5.75 9.49 -5.08
CA GLY A 186 -6.62 10.39 -4.35
C GLY A 186 -6.33 10.38 -2.85
N ALA A 187 -6.56 11.50 -2.16
CA ALA A 187 -6.44 11.53 -0.71
C ALA A 187 -7.50 10.67 -0.03
N GLY A 188 -7.19 10.10 1.13
CA GLY A 188 -8.18 9.49 2.01
C GLY A 188 -9.09 10.54 2.64
N GLY A 189 -10.35 10.18 2.86
CA GLY A 189 -11.34 11.03 3.50
C GLY A 189 -11.11 11.18 4.99
N THR A 190 -11.63 12.24 5.59
CA THR A 190 -11.51 12.47 7.04
C THR A 190 -12.44 11.54 7.82
N GLY A 191 -11.95 11.02 8.95
CA GLY A 191 -12.76 10.28 9.92
C GLY A 191 -13.77 11.18 10.62
N GLY A 192 -14.82 10.58 11.17
CA GLY A 192 -15.93 11.29 11.77
C GLY A 192 -15.50 12.07 13.00
N LEU A 193 -16.05 13.27 13.18
CA LEU A 193 -15.55 14.29 14.11
C LEU A 193 -15.27 13.77 15.54
N LEU A 194 -16.09 12.86 16.06
CA LEU A 194 -15.88 12.27 17.40
C LEU A 194 -15.14 10.94 17.30
N PHE A 195 -15.72 9.99 16.58
CA PHE A 195 -15.12 8.66 16.36
C PHE A 195 -15.10 8.34 14.88
N GLY A 196 -13.92 7.97 14.40
CA GLY A 196 -13.71 7.62 13.02
C GLY A 196 -12.26 7.68 12.63
N ILE A 197 -11.73 6.61 12.04
CA ILE A 197 -10.38 6.66 11.48
C ILE A 197 -10.40 7.39 10.14
N GLY A 198 -9.30 8.05 9.80
CA GLY A 198 -9.09 8.61 8.48
C GLY A 198 -8.99 7.51 7.43
N GLY A 199 -9.46 7.81 6.22
CA GLY A 199 -9.38 6.90 5.09
C GLY A 199 -7.95 6.71 4.59
N THR A 200 -7.66 5.58 3.97
CA THR A 200 -6.36 5.34 3.35
C THR A 200 -6.19 6.23 2.11
N GLY A 201 -4.98 6.75 1.88
CA GLY A 201 -4.64 7.38 0.61
C GLY A 201 -4.62 6.36 -0.54
N GLY A 202 -5.05 6.78 -1.73
CA GLY A 202 -5.02 5.94 -2.93
C GLY A 202 -3.60 5.76 -3.46
N THR A 203 -3.32 4.62 -4.10
CA THR A 203 -1.99 4.41 -4.71
C THR A 203 -1.82 5.30 -5.94
N GLY A 204 -0.59 5.74 -6.21
CA GLY A 204 -0.25 6.41 -7.47
C GLY A 204 -0.36 5.47 -8.68
N GLY A 205 -0.69 6.04 -9.84
CA GLY A 205 -0.81 5.31 -11.10
C GLY A 205 0.53 4.94 -11.71
N PHE A 206 0.54 3.94 -12.59
CA PHE A 206 1.76 3.53 -13.31
C PHE A 206 2.23 4.61 -14.30
N GLY A 207 3.51 4.99 -14.26
CA GLY A 207 4.17 5.85 -15.24
C GLY A 207 4.75 5.05 -16.40
N GLY A 208 4.83 5.67 -17.59
CA GLY A 208 5.33 5.01 -18.79
C GLY A 208 6.79 4.54 -18.70
N SER A 209 7.11 3.46 -19.40
CA SER A 209 8.40 2.77 -19.33
C SER A 209 9.59 3.54 -19.96
N THR A 210 9.35 4.67 -20.62
CA THR A 210 10.33 5.47 -21.34
C THR A 210 10.36 6.89 -20.78
N GLY A 211 10.92 7.06 -19.58
CA GLY A 211 11.05 8.36 -18.91
C GLY A 211 9.82 8.82 -18.12
N GLY A 212 8.73 8.05 -18.10
CA GLY A 212 7.53 8.37 -17.32
C GLY A 212 7.74 8.20 -15.82
N ILE A 213 7.28 9.16 -15.02
CA ILE A 213 7.31 9.06 -13.56
C ILE A 213 6.03 8.39 -13.08
N GLY A 214 6.14 7.42 -12.18
CA GLY A 214 4.97 6.87 -11.47
C GLY A 214 4.22 7.97 -10.72
N GLY A 215 2.90 7.85 -10.62
CA GLY A 215 2.08 8.80 -9.90
C GLY A 215 2.43 8.80 -8.41
N THR A 216 2.26 9.94 -7.74
CA THR A 216 2.45 9.99 -6.29
C THR A 216 1.30 9.26 -5.59
N GLY A 217 1.57 8.63 -4.45
CA GLY A 217 0.52 8.15 -3.55
C GLY A 217 -0.30 9.31 -2.99
N GLY A 218 -1.58 9.07 -2.74
CA GLY A 218 -2.46 10.03 -2.07
C GLY A 218 -2.17 10.11 -0.58
N ALA A 219 -2.40 11.27 0.03
CA ALA A 219 -2.31 11.42 1.48
C ALA A 219 -3.35 10.56 2.20
N GLY A 220 -3.03 10.06 3.38
CA GLY A 220 -4.01 9.49 4.29
C GLY A 220 -4.94 10.57 4.85
N GLY A 221 -6.18 10.18 5.16
CA GLY A 221 -7.16 11.06 5.77
C GLY A 221 -6.87 11.33 7.24
N THR A 222 -7.28 12.48 7.76
CA THR A 222 -7.15 12.76 9.19
C THR A 222 -8.14 11.93 10.00
N GLY A 223 -7.75 11.49 11.19
CA GLY A 223 -8.68 10.89 12.14
C GLY A 223 -9.64 11.91 12.76
N GLY A 224 -10.78 11.44 13.26
CA GLY A 224 -11.65 12.20 14.15
C GLY A 224 -11.03 12.46 15.53
N LEU A 225 -11.71 13.12 16.46
CA LEU A 225 -11.19 13.45 17.79
C LEU A 225 -10.55 12.26 18.52
N PHE A 226 -11.14 11.07 18.41
CA PHE A 226 -10.60 9.83 18.98
C PHE A 226 -10.13 8.81 17.92
N GLY A 227 -10.01 9.24 16.67
CA GLY A 227 -9.71 8.39 15.54
C GLY A 227 -8.25 8.49 15.07
N PHE A 228 -7.72 7.37 14.59
CA PHE A 228 -6.39 7.31 14.00
C PHE A 228 -6.34 7.99 12.63
N GLY A 229 -5.17 8.54 12.30
CA GLY A 229 -4.89 8.97 10.94
C GLY A 229 -4.86 7.79 9.98
N GLY A 230 -5.35 8.00 8.75
CA GLY A 230 -5.28 7.01 7.69
C GLY A 230 -3.87 6.86 7.14
N PRO A 231 -3.45 5.68 6.68
CA PRO A 231 -2.16 5.51 6.01
C PRO A 231 -2.12 6.26 4.68
N GLY A 232 -0.94 6.75 4.30
CA GLY A 232 -0.66 7.27 2.97
C GLY A 232 -0.65 6.17 1.91
N GLY A 233 -1.02 6.51 0.68
CA GLY A 233 -0.99 5.60 -0.46
C GLY A 233 0.43 5.36 -0.95
N ALA A 234 0.70 4.18 -1.52
CA ALA A 234 1.99 3.92 -2.15
C ALA A 234 2.17 4.74 -3.44
N GLY A 235 3.40 5.10 -3.76
CA GLY A 235 3.77 5.67 -5.05
C GLY A 235 3.63 4.64 -6.19
N GLY A 236 3.27 5.14 -7.36
CA GLY A 236 3.12 4.33 -8.57
C GLY A 236 4.48 3.87 -9.12
N LEU A 237 4.48 2.74 -9.81
CA LEU A 237 5.66 2.26 -10.53
C LEU A 237 5.87 3.12 -11.79
N GLY A 238 7.09 3.29 -12.27
CA GLY A 238 7.35 3.98 -13.55
C GLY A 238 8.77 3.77 -14.05
N PHE A 239 9.21 4.53 -15.05
CA PHE A 239 10.64 4.66 -15.34
C PHE A 239 11.36 5.26 -14.13
N HIS A 240 10.81 6.36 -13.59
CA HIS A 240 11.04 6.78 -12.20
C HIS A 240 9.84 6.33 -11.35
N GLY A 241 10.08 5.89 -10.12
CA GLY A 241 9.01 5.61 -9.17
C GLY A 241 8.35 6.89 -8.66
N GLY A 242 7.04 6.85 -8.43
CA GLY A 242 6.33 7.95 -7.77
C GLY A 242 6.58 7.97 -6.27
N SER A 243 6.49 9.13 -5.62
CA SER A 243 6.63 9.21 -4.17
C SER A 243 5.45 8.56 -3.44
N GLY A 244 5.69 8.04 -2.24
CA GLY A 244 4.63 7.65 -1.32
C GLY A 244 3.83 8.88 -0.83
N GLY A 245 2.57 8.65 -0.50
CA GLY A 245 1.71 9.66 0.12
C GLY A 245 2.01 9.79 1.62
N VAL A 246 1.81 10.98 2.18
CA VAL A 246 1.95 11.20 3.63
C VAL A 246 0.85 10.47 4.40
N GLY A 247 1.17 10.00 5.60
CA GLY A 247 0.17 9.53 6.56
C GLY A 247 -0.74 10.67 7.03
N GLY A 248 -1.99 10.36 7.33
CA GLY A 248 -2.95 11.31 7.89
C GLY A 248 -2.67 11.58 9.37
N THR A 249 -3.04 12.75 9.86
CA THR A 249 -2.86 13.07 11.29
C THR A 249 -3.84 12.32 12.18
N GLY A 250 -3.41 11.97 13.38
CA GLY A 250 -4.26 11.39 14.41
C GLY A 250 -5.13 12.43 15.12
N GLY A 251 -6.26 11.99 15.65
CA GLY A 251 -7.08 12.76 16.59
C GLY A 251 -6.43 13.01 17.93
N LEU A 252 -7.08 13.79 18.79
CA LEU A 252 -6.65 14.18 20.15
C LEU A 252 -5.90 13.08 20.92
N LEU A 253 -6.39 11.84 20.91
CA LEU A 253 -5.82 10.70 21.64
C LEU A 253 -5.18 9.62 20.76
N ALA A 254 -5.11 9.85 19.45
CA ALA A 254 -4.87 8.81 18.48
C ALA A 254 -3.56 9.05 17.71
N VAL A 255 -2.97 7.96 17.26
CA VAL A 255 -1.73 8.01 16.47
C VAL A 255 -1.98 8.50 15.05
N GLY A 256 -0.96 9.11 14.47
CA GLY A 256 -0.91 9.41 13.05
C GLY A 256 -0.80 8.14 12.19
N GLY A 257 -1.23 8.26 10.94
CA GLY A 257 -1.15 7.18 9.96
C GLY A 257 0.27 6.98 9.47
N VAL A 258 0.58 5.77 9.00
CA VAL A 258 1.89 5.51 8.38
C VAL A 258 2.00 6.18 7.01
N GLY A 259 3.21 6.60 6.65
CA GLY A 259 3.52 7.07 5.30
C GLY A 259 3.49 5.93 4.28
N GLY A 260 3.11 6.25 3.04
CA GLY A 260 3.09 5.29 1.94
C GLY A 260 4.50 4.97 1.43
N ALA A 261 4.71 3.77 0.92
CA ALA A 261 5.98 3.41 0.30
C ALA A 261 6.20 4.19 -1.02
N GLY A 262 7.47 4.48 -1.34
CA GLY A 262 7.86 4.97 -2.65
C GLY A 262 7.72 3.91 -3.74
N GLY A 263 7.43 4.34 -4.96
CA GLY A 263 7.22 3.48 -6.12
C GLY A 263 8.52 2.90 -6.68
N LEU A 264 8.40 1.75 -7.36
CA LEU A 264 9.51 1.11 -8.07
C LEU A 264 9.87 1.88 -9.35
N ALA A 265 11.16 2.06 -9.59
CA ALA A 265 11.69 2.41 -10.90
C ALA A 265 12.05 1.17 -11.71
N SER A 266 11.52 1.07 -12.93
CA SER A 266 11.66 -0.08 -13.83
C SER A 266 12.60 0.18 -15.03
N GLY A 267 13.05 1.42 -15.24
CA GLY A 267 13.89 1.81 -16.37
C GLY A 267 15.38 1.92 -16.04
N ALA A 268 16.23 1.81 -17.07
CA ALA A 268 17.67 2.11 -16.97
C ALA A 268 17.89 3.61 -16.74
N GLY A 269 18.55 3.97 -15.65
CA GLY A 269 18.65 5.35 -15.14
C GLY A 269 17.45 5.79 -14.29
N GLY A 270 16.51 4.89 -14.01
CA GLY A 270 15.32 5.17 -13.20
C GLY A 270 15.65 5.45 -11.73
N ILE A 271 14.87 6.31 -11.09
CA ILE A 271 15.03 6.69 -9.68
C ILE A 271 13.82 6.16 -8.92
N GLY A 272 14.02 5.35 -7.90
CA GLY A 272 12.96 4.88 -7.01
C GLY A 272 12.27 6.05 -6.31
N GLY A 273 10.96 5.95 -6.09
CA GLY A 273 10.22 7.03 -5.44
C GLY A 273 10.63 7.19 -3.98
N ILE A 274 10.56 8.40 -3.43
CA ILE A 274 10.76 8.59 -1.98
C ILE A 274 9.59 7.99 -1.19
N GLY A 275 9.85 7.49 0.01
CA GLY A 275 8.80 7.14 0.97
C GLY A 275 8.02 8.38 1.43
N GLY A 276 6.74 8.22 1.73
CA GLY A 276 5.92 9.27 2.31
C GLY A 276 6.22 9.44 3.79
N ALA A 277 6.11 10.66 4.32
CA ALA A 277 6.24 10.88 5.76
C ALA A 277 5.08 10.21 6.54
N GLY A 278 5.35 9.80 7.78
CA GLY A 278 4.30 9.45 8.72
C GLY A 278 3.45 10.67 9.09
N GLY A 279 2.20 10.44 9.46
CA GLY A 279 1.33 11.51 9.96
C GLY A 279 1.63 11.79 11.43
N ASP A 280 1.41 13.03 11.85
CA ASP A 280 1.61 13.42 13.25
C ASP A 280 0.54 12.82 14.16
N GLY A 281 0.90 12.59 15.43
CA GLY A 281 -0.06 12.32 16.49
C GLY A 281 -0.92 13.54 16.83
N GLY A 282 -2.04 13.33 17.52
CA GLY A 282 -2.89 14.44 17.97
C GLY A 282 -2.34 15.20 19.20
N LEU A 283 -3.10 15.28 20.28
CA LEU A 283 -2.62 15.94 21.52
C LEU A 283 -1.78 15.00 22.38
N LEU A 284 -2.23 13.74 22.51
CA LEU A 284 -1.63 12.69 23.35
C LEU A 284 -1.20 11.44 22.53
N GLY A 285 -1.37 11.47 21.22
CA GLY A 285 -1.07 10.35 20.33
C GLY A 285 0.37 10.36 19.82
N GLY A 286 0.90 9.20 19.44
CA GLY A 286 2.21 9.12 18.78
C GLY A 286 2.15 9.41 17.28
N GLY A 287 3.28 9.77 16.69
CA GLY A 287 3.42 9.90 15.24
C GLY A 287 3.42 8.55 14.52
N GLY A 288 3.01 8.57 13.26
CA GLY A 288 3.06 7.42 12.37
C GLY A 288 4.46 7.16 11.83
N ALA A 289 4.77 5.92 11.46
CA ALA A 289 6.04 5.60 10.82
C ALA A 289 6.11 6.19 9.39
N GLY A 290 7.30 6.57 8.96
CA GLY A 290 7.59 6.92 7.57
C GLY A 290 7.56 5.70 6.65
N GLY A 291 7.22 5.94 5.39
CA GLY A 291 7.19 4.91 4.35
C GLY A 291 8.58 4.55 3.86
N SER A 292 8.77 3.31 3.40
CA SER A 292 10.03 2.90 2.78
C SER A 292 10.27 3.59 1.44
N GLY A 293 11.53 3.88 1.12
CA GLY A 293 11.94 4.32 -0.20
C GLY A 293 11.75 3.25 -1.27
N GLY A 294 11.51 3.72 -2.48
CA GLY A 294 11.27 2.93 -3.68
C GLY A 294 12.55 2.32 -4.22
N GLN A 295 12.43 1.12 -4.76
CA GLN A 295 13.54 0.38 -5.34
C GLN A 295 13.82 0.87 -6.77
N SER A 296 15.04 0.65 -7.29
CA SER A 296 15.35 0.79 -8.71
C SER A 296 16.11 -0.41 -9.24
N VAL A 297 15.64 -0.96 -10.36
CA VAL A 297 16.27 -2.14 -11.00
C VAL A 297 17.57 -1.79 -11.72
N SER A 298 17.77 -0.53 -12.09
CA SER A 298 18.91 -0.10 -12.90
C SER A 298 19.16 1.41 -12.79
N GLY A 299 19.14 1.94 -11.57
CA GLY A 299 19.38 3.36 -11.29
C GLY A 299 19.41 3.65 -9.79
N ALA A 300 18.98 4.83 -9.37
CA ALA A 300 19.04 5.24 -7.96
C ALA A 300 17.87 4.69 -7.15
N GLY A 301 18.11 4.20 -5.93
CA GLY A 301 17.05 3.95 -4.96
C GLY A 301 16.46 5.27 -4.41
N GLY A 302 15.22 5.24 -3.95
CA GLY A 302 14.57 6.38 -3.30
C GLY A 302 14.80 6.40 -1.80
N ASP A 303 14.80 7.58 -1.18
CA ASP A 303 14.98 7.70 0.28
C ASP A 303 13.74 7.24 1.05
N GLY A 304 13.95 6.79 2.29
CA GLY A 304 12.86 6.56 3.24
C GLY A 304 12.17 7.87 3.64
N GLY A 305 10.87 7.81 3.93
CA GLY A 305 10.12 8.94 4.46
C GLY A 305 10.37 9.14 5.94
N ASP A 306 10.24 10.36 6.43
CA ASP A 306 10.40 10.66 7.85
C ASP A 306 9.24 10.09 8.68
N GLY A 307 9.50 9.77 9.95
CA GLY A 307 8.44 9.50 10.92
C GLY A 307 7.68 10.77 11.26
N GLY A 308 6.39 10.66 11.55
CA GLY A 308 5.58 11.77 12.03
C GLY A 308 5.90 12.12 13.48
N ASP A 309 5.60 13.34 13.89
CA ASP A 309 5.87 13.79 15.25
C ASP A 309 4.82 13.25 16.24
N GLY A 310 5.24 13.10 17.51
CA GLY A 310 4.38 12.85 18.64
C GLY A 310 3.46 14.04 18.92
N GLY A 311 2.41 13.80 19.68
CA GLY A 311 1.35 14.77 19.87
C GLY A 311 1.76 16.04 20.63
N MET A 312 0.98 17.11 20.46
CA MET A 312 1.30 18.46 20.94
C MET A 312 1.60 18.57 22.45
N LEU A 313 1.18 17.61 23.26
CA LEU A 313 1.49 17.55 24.69
C LEU A 313 2.31 16.31 25.05
N SER A 314 1.92 15.17 24.49
CA SER A 314 2.56 13.88 24.73
C SER A 314 2.39 12.96 23.53
N GLY A 315 3.32 12.03 23.35
CA GLY A 315 3.29 11.05 22.29
C GLY A 315 4.71 10.70 21.86
N ASN A 316 4.92 9.45 21.45
CA ASN A 316 6.19 9.08 20.86
C ASN A 316 6.26 9.58 19.42
N GLY A 317 7.44 9.94 18.95
CA GLY A 317 7.68 10.14 17.53
C GLY A 317 7.61 8.83 16.75
N GLY A 318 7.22 8.92 15.48
CA GLY A 318 7.19 7.79 14.56
C GLY A 318 8.58 7.40 14.08
N SER A 319 8.80 6.13 13.75
CA SER A 319 10.08 5.70 13.15
C SER A 319 10.22 6.21 11.71
N GLY A 320 11.43 6.58 11.30
CA GLY A 320 11.77 6.84 9.91
C GLY A 320 11.71 5.59 9.03
N GLY A 321 11.43 5.79 7.76
CA GLY A 321 11.36 4.74 6.75
C GLY A 321 12.74 4.28 6.29
N VAL A 322 12.85 3.02 5.87
CA VAL A 322 14.10 2.52 5.27
C VAL A 322 14.33 3.08 3.88
N GLY A 323 15.59 3.30 3.50
CA GLY A 323 15.96 3.65 2.13
C GLY A 323 15.69 2.52 1.13
N GLY A 324 15.50 2.88 -0.13
CA GLY A 324 15.34 1.95 -1.26
C GLY A 324 16.68 1.59 -1.89
N SER A 325 16.83 0.36 -2.36
CA SER A 325 18.02 -0.09 -3.08
C SER A 325 18.04 0.44 -4.53
N GLY A 326 19.25 0.53 -5.06
CA GLY A 326 19.53 0.89 -6.44
C GLY A 326 20.91 0.41 -6.88
N THR A 327 21.24 0.61 -8.15
CA THR A 327 22.50 0.17 -8.76
C THR A 327 23.49 1.30 -9.01
N THR A 328 23.04 2.56 -9.07
CA THR A 328 23.91 3.74 -9.27
C THR A 328 24.10 4.55 -7.99
N SER A 329 23.07 4.58 -7.16
CA SER A 329 23.05 5.07 -5.79
C SER A 329 21.90 4.37 -5.07
N VAL A 330 21.91 4.43 -3.75
CA VAL A 330 20.85 3.83 -2.92
C VAL A 330 20.28 4.90 -1.99
N GLY A 331 19.08 4.67 -1.49
CA GLY A 331 18.36 5.60 -0.66
C GLY A 331 18.89 5.65 0.76
N ALA A 332 18.88 6.85 1.33
CA ALA A 332 19.05 7.06 2.76
C ALA A 332 17.81 6.59 3.54
N GLY A 333 17.98 6.29 4.82
CA GLY A 333 16.86 6.13 5.74
C GLY A 333 16.27 7.49 6.12
N GLY A 334 14.96 7.53 6.33
CA GLY A 334 14.25 8.72 6.81
C GLY A 334 14.53 9.00 8.29
N ALA A 335 14.38 10.25 8.73
CA ALA A 335 14.51 10.59 10.14
C ALA A 335 13.37 10.01 10.97
N GLY A 336 13.61 9.71 12.24
CA GLY A 336 12.54 9.49 13.21
C GLY A 336 11.89 10.82 13.58
N GLY A 337 10.58 10.80 13.83
CA GLY A 337 9.84 11.98 14.30
C GLY A 337 10.19 12.33 15.73
N ASP A 338 10.00 13.59 16.10
CA ASP A 338 10.20 14.07 17.46
C ASP A 338 9.05 13.60 18.36
N ALA A 339 9.30 13.48 19.65
CA ALA A 339 8.24 13.22 20.63
C ALA A 339 7.41 14.48 20.93
N GLY A 340 6.25 14.25 21.54
CA GLY A 340 5.49 15.32 22.18
C GLY A 340 6.29 15.99 23.31
N PRO A 341 6.12 17.30 23.53
CA PRO A 341 7.07 18.11 24.30
C PRO A 341 7.13 17.79 25.79
N LEU A 342 6.11 17.17 26.41
CA LEU A 342 6.14 16.83 27.83
C LEU A 342 6.56 15.38 28.10
N LEU A 343 5.87 14.43 27.49
CA LEU A 343 6.09 13.00 27.70
C LEU A 343 6.14 12.27 26.36
N GLY A 344 7.23 11.59 26.08
CA GLY A 344 7.35 10.76 24.88
C GLY A 344 8.79 10.50 24.47
N ASN A 345 8.99 9.36 23.82
CA ASN A 345 10.27 8.99 23.24
C ASN A 345 10.34 9.44 21.78
N GLY A 346 11.50 9.91 21.36
CA GLY A 346 11.73 10.20 19.94
C GLY A 346 11.68 8.93 19.10
N GLY A 347 11.31 9.08 17.83
CA GLY A 347 11.24 7.98 16.87
C GLY A 347 12.63 7.51 16.44
N THR A 348 12.79 6.24 16.12
CA THR A 348 14.07 5.74 15.57
C THR A 348 14.25 6.18 14.13
N GLY A 349 15.47 6.54 13.74
CA GLY A 349 15.84 6.77 12.35
C GLY A 349 15.76 5.48 11.52
N GLY A 350 15.43 5.64 10.24
CA GLY A 350 15.37 4.55 9.26
C GLY A 350 16.76 4.08 8.84
N ALA A 351 16.89 2.80 8.47
CA ALA A 351 18.14 2.29 7.92
C ALA A 351 18.38 2.79 6.50
N GLY A 352 19.64 3.08 6.17
CA GLY A 352 20.06 3.30 4.80
C GLY A 352 20.11 1.99 4.00
N ALA A 353 19.84 2.06 2.70
CA ALA A 353 19.83 0.87 1.85
C ALA A 353 21.25 0.34 1.59
N PRO A 354 21.44 -0.98 1.43
CA PRO A 354 22.72 -1.54 1.02
C PRO A 354 23.02 -1.25 -0.46
N GLY A 355 24.24 -0.82 -0.76
CA GLY A 355 24.76 -0.56 -2.09
C GLY A 355 25.44 -1.79 -2.69
N ALA A 356 24.81 -2.41 -3.70
CA ALA A 356 25.43 -3.54 -4.41
C ALA A 356 26.59 -3.11 -5.31
N SER A 357 26.46 -1.96 -5.99
CA SER A 357 27.50 -1.35 -6.85
C SER A 357 27.53 0.17 -6.67
N ALA A 358 27.28 0.62 -5.44
CA ALA A 358 27.21 2.02 -5.05
C ALA A 358 27.61 2.14 -3.58
N ASN A 359 27.84 3.37 -3.12
CA ASN A 359 27.96 3.62 -1.69
C ASN A 359 26.70 3.16 -0.97
N GLY A 360 26.86 2.69 0.27
CA GLY A 360 25.71 2.41 1.13
C GLY A 360 24.96 3.69 1.48
N GLY A 361 23.65 3.58 1.67
CA GLY A 361 22.80 4.70 2.05
C GLY A 361 23.07 5.11 3.50
N THR A 362 22.99 6.39 3.81
CA THR A 362 23.12 6.85 5.20
C THR A 362 21.92 6.43 6.03
N GLY A 363 22.13 6.11 7.29
CA GLY A 363 21.06 5.95 8.27
C GLY A 363 20.40 7.29 8.60
N GLY A 364 19.09 7.28 8.85
CA GLY A 364 18.34 8.46 9.27
C GLY A 364 18.63 8.84 10.72
N ALA A 365 18.49 10.11 11.07
CA ALA A 365 18.61 10.54 12.46
C ALA A 365 17.46 9.99 13.32
N GLY A 366 17.70 9.73 14.60
CA GLY A 366 16.65 9.52 15.59
C GLY A 366 16.00 10.84 15.99
N GLY A 367 14.71 10.82 16.33
CA GLY A 367 13.99 11.98 16.81
C GLY A 367 14.29 12.30 18.27
N ASN A 368 14.03 13.53 18.67
CA ASN A 368 14.25 14.03 20.01
C ASN A 368 13.11 13.60 20.96
N ALA A 369 13.43 13.48 22.24
CA ALA A 369 12.45 13.19 23.28
C ALA A 369 11.70 14.44 23.75
N GLY A 370 10.59 14.21 24.45
CA GLY A 370 9.94 15.24 25.25
C GLY A 370 10.72 15.54 26.53
N LEU A 371 10.16 16.39 27.40
CA LEU A 371 10.74 16.71 28.71
C LEU A 371 11.06 15.43 29.52
N ILE A 372 10.16 14.45 29.47
CA ILE A 372 10.32 13.12 30.02
C ILE A 372 10.23 12.09 28.89
N GLY A 373 11.34 11.43 28.60
CA GLY A 373 11.43 10.40 27.57
C GLY A 373 12.85 10.23 27.06
N ASN A 374 13.06 9.18 26.28
CA ASN A 374 14.35 8.89 25.67
C ASN A 374 14.39 9.37 24.22
N GLY A 375 15.57 9.84 23.79
CA GLY A 375 15.80 10.12 22.38
C GLY A 375 15.74 8.85 21.54
N GLY A 376 15.37 9.00 20.27
CA GLY A 376 15.30 7.91 19.31
C GLY A 376 16.68 7.47 18.86
N ALA A 377 16.88 6.17 18.63
CA ALA A 377 18.14 5.70 18.06
C ALA A 377 18.30 6.16 16.60
N GLY A 378 19.52 6.48 16.20
CA GLY A 378 19.88 6.70 14.80
C GLY A 378 19.80 5.41 13.99
N GLY A 379 19.47 5.54 12.72
CA GLY A 379 19.39 4.42 11.78
C GLY A 379 20.78 3.90 11.42
N VAL A 380 20.89 2.61 11.12
CA VAL A 380 22.15 2.04 10.62
C VAL A 380 22.44 2.50 9.20
N GLY A 381 23.71 2.73 8.89
CA GLY A 381 24.18 2.94 7.53
C GLY A 381 24.15 1.65 6.72
N GLY A 382 23.89 1.78 5.42
CA GLY A 382 23.85 0.67 4.49
C GLY A 382 25.24 0.15 4.15
N ASN A 383 25.38 -1.15 3.93
CA ASN A 383 26.65 -1.74 3.52
C ASN A 383 26.99 -1.40 2.06
N ALA A 384 28.26 -1.42 1.69
CA ALA A 384 28.72 -1.46 0.30
C ALA A 384 29.33 -2.83 -0.03
N LEU A 385 28.91 -3.44 -1.13
CA LEU A 385 29.22 -4.85 -1.41
C LEU A 385 30.39 -5.07 -2.39
N VAL A 386 30.83 -4.03 -3.11
CA VAL A 386 31.81 -4.12 -4.20
C VAL A 386 32.91 -3.04 -4.05
N ASP A 387 34.11 -3.35 -4.54
CA ASP A 387 35.33 -2.53 -4.47
C ASP A 387 35.15 -1.09 -4.99
N GLY A 388 35.75 -0.14 -4.28
CA GLY A 388 35.77 1.29 -4.67
C GLY A 388 34.58 2.11 -4.17
N PHE A 389 33.67 1.51 -3.41
CA PHE A 389 32.56 2.18 -2.75
C PHE A 389 32.72 2.17 -1.22
N THR A 390 32.07 3.13 -0.56
CA THR A 390 32.08 3.26 0.91
C THR A 390 30.78 2.77 1.51
N GLY A 391 30.85 2.24 2.73
CA GLY A 391 29.65 2.06 3.54
C GLY A 391 28.94 3.39 3.79
N GLY A 392 27.63 3.33 4.04
CA GLY A 392 26.86 4.50 4.43
C GLY A 392 27.10 4.83 5.90
N ASP A 393 27.11 6.12 6.24
CA ASP A 393 27.24 6.55 7.63
C ASP A 393 25.99 6.17 8.45
N GLY A 394 26.19 5.88 9.73
CA GLY A 394 25.10 5.72 10.67
C GLY A 394 24.46 7.06 11.02
N GLY A 395 23.16 7.03 11.33
CA GLY A 395 22.41 8.20 11.73
C GLY A 395 22.73 8.64 13.17
N VAL A 396 22.60 9.93 13.44
CA VAL A 396 22.74 10.48 14.79
C VAL A 396 21.56 10.03 15.67
N GLY A 397 21.83 9.70 16.94
CA GLY A 397 20.77 9.46 17.92
C GLY A 397 20.14 10.76 18.42
N GLY A 398 18.85 10.76 18.70
CA GLY A 398 18.12 11.94 19.16
C GLY A 398 18.40 12.29 20.61
N ASP A 399 18.20 13.56 20.97
CA ASP A 399 18.48 14.06 22.31
C ASP A 399 17.31 13.78 23.27
N ALA A 400 17.62 13.68 24.57
CA ALA A 400 16.64 13.79 25.64
C ALA A 400 16.71 15.17 26.32
N ALA A 401 15.59 15.64 26.89
CA ALA A 401 15.50 16.99 27.46
C ALA A 401 15.82 17.06 28.97
N LEU A 402 14.91 16.61 29.85
CA LEU A 402 15.10 16.73 31.32
C LEU A 402 15.29 15.37 31.99
N ILE A 403 14.37 14.43 31.77
CA ILE A 403 14.43 13.07 32.32
C ILE A 403 14.42 12.08 31.16
N GLY A 404 15.50 11.30 31.04
CA GLY A 404 15.62 10.24 30.04
C GLY A 404 16.97 10.27 29.33
N ASN A 405 17.25 9.17 28.63
CA ASN A 405 18.53 8.95 27.99
C ASN A 405 18.51 9.44 26.54
N GLY A 406 19.65 9.92 26.06
CA GLY A 406 19.83 10.16 24.63
C GLY A 406 19.75 8.85 23.84
N GLY A 407 19.35 8.95 22.59
CA GLY A 407 19.32 7.82 21.66
C GLY A 407 20.72 7.42 21.23
N ASN A 408 20.96 6.12 21.01
CA ASN A 408 22.24 5.68 20.47
C ASN A 408 22.38 6.11 19.01
N GLY A 409 23.60 6.44 18.60
CA GLY A 409 23.93 6.61 17.19
C GLY A 409 23.86 5.27 16.45
N GLY A 410 23.53 5.33 15.15
CA GLY A 410 23.52 4.17 14.28
C GLY A 410 24.94 3.74 13.91
N ASN A 411 25.15 2.44 13.72
CA ASN A 411 26.43 1.95 13.21
C ASN A 411 26.62 2.34 11.75
N GLY A 412 27.86 2.57 11.35
CA GLY A 412 28.23 2.71 9.94
C GLY A 412 28.09 1.38 9.17
N GLY A 413 27.93 1.47 7.86
CA GLY A 413 27.79 0.33 6.97
C GLY A 413 29.11 -0.35 6.64
N LEU A 414 29.09 -1.68 6.57
CA LEU A 414 30.28 -2.51 6.29
C LEU A 414 30.70 -2.47 4.82
N VAL A 415 31.98 -2.78 4.55
CA VAL A 415 32.56 -3.04 3.22
C VAL A 415 33.25 -4.39 3.18
N ASN A 416 33.23 -5.08 2.03
CA ASN A 416 33.70 -6.46 1.92
C ASN A 416 35.17 -6.61 1.45
N ILE A 417 35.78 -5.57 0.84
CA ILE A 417 37.15 -5.56 0.24
C ILE A 417 37.64 -4.07 0.23
N PRO A 418 38.89 -3.65 -0.11
CA PRO A 418 39.46 -2.38 0.34
C PRO A 418 38.61 -1.16 -0.08
N GLY A 419 37.98 -0.56 0.91
CA GLY A 419 37.16 0.65 0.89
C GLY A 419 37.03 1.14 2.33
N ALA A 420 36.62 2.40 2.55
CA ALA A 420 36.32 2.86 3.90
C ALA A 420 34.89 2.43 4.25
N GLY A 421 34.70 1.75 5.39
CA GLY A 421 33.36 1.58 5.95
C GLY A 421 32.74 2.93 6.32
N GLY A 422 31.44 2.91 6.57
CA GLY A 422 30.73 4.10 7.03
C GLY A 422 31.16 4.50 8.44
N ALA A 423 31.08 5.79 8.74
CA ALA A 423 31.25 6.29 10.10
C ALA A 423 30.04 5.90 10.96
N GLY A 424 30.26 5.66 12.25
CA GLY A 424 29.20 5.59 13.23
C GLY A 424 28.56 6.96 13.44
N GLY A 425 27.24 6.99 13.64
CA GLY A 425 26.53 8.19 14.05
C GLY A 425 26.82 8.53 15.51
N THR A 426 26.80 9.81 15.87
CA THR A 426 26.97 10.21 17.26
C THR A 426 25.74 9.84 18.10
N GLY A 427 25.95 9.48 19.37
CA GLY A 427 24.88 9.34 20.34
C GLY A 427 24.26 10.69 20.70
N GLY A 428 22.96 10.70 20.97
CA GLY A 428 22.24 11.88 21.45
C GLY A 428 22.58 12.21 22.90
N ALA A 429 22.42 13.48 23.27
CA ALA A 429 22.62 13.95 24.62
C ALA A 429 21.56 13.38 25.58
N GLY A 430 21.99 13.00 26.79
CA GLY A 430 21.08 12.67 27.88
C GLY A 430 20.47 13.92 28.51
N GLY A 431 19.27 13.78 29.07
CA GLY A 431 18.69 14.83 29.90
C GLY A 431 19.45 15.03 31.21
N LEU A 432 19.09 16.05 31.99
CA LEU A 432 19.68 16.33 33.31
C LEU A 432 19.69 15.10 34.24
N PHE A 433 18.68 14.24 34.13
CA PHE A 433 18.55 12.98 34.86
C PHE A 433 18.60 11.75 33.94
N GLY A 434 19.50 11.74 32.97
CA GLY A 434 19.76 10.59 32.11
C GLY A 434 21.21 10.51 31.65
N VAL A 435 21.51 9.51 30.84
CA VAL A 435 22.82 9.33 30.20
C VAL A 435 22.74 9.63 28.71
N SER A 436 23.82 10.15 28.13
CA SER A 436 23.94 10.24 26.67
C SER A 436 23.92 8.86 26.04
N GLY A 437 23.39 8.79 24.81
CA GLY A 437 23.46 7.60 23.98
C GLY A 437 24.90 7.28 23.61
N SER A 438 25.17 6.01 23.30
CA SER A 438 26.47 5.62 22.76
C SER A 438 26.59 6.04 21.30
N ASP A 439 27.79 6.45 20.90
CA ASP A 439 28.13 6.56 19.49
C ASP A 439 28.02 5.19 18.80
N GLY A 440 27.62 5.22 17.54
CA GLY A 440 27.62 4.06 16.67
C GLY A 440 29.04 3.61 16.36
N LEU A 441 29.18 2.34 16.02
CA LEU A 441 30.48 1.80 15.62
C LEU A 441 30.82 2.23 14.19
N ASP A 442 32.05 2.70 14.02
CA ASP A 442 32.66 2.82 12.69
C ASP A 442 32.80 1.42 12.08
N ALA A 443 32.47 1.31 10.80
CA ALA A 443 32.68 0.10 10.03
C ALA A 443 34.08 0.09 9.39
N SER A 444 34.70 -1.09 9.35
CA SER A 444 35.98 -1.35 8.68
C SER A 444 35.81 -2.06 7.35
#